data_AF-A0A957DX73-F1
#
_entry.id   AF-A0A957DX73-F1
#
_cell.length_a   1.000
_cell.length_b   1.000
_cell.length_c   1.000
_cell.angle_alpha   90.00
_cell.angle_beta   90.00
_cell.angle_gamma   90.00
#
_symmetry.space_group_name_H-M   'P 1'
#
loop_
_entity.id
_entity.type
_entity.pdbx_description
1 polymer ?
#
loop_
_entity_poly.entity_id
_entity_poly.type
_entity_poly.pdbx_seq_one_letter_code
_entity_poly.pdbx_strand_id
1 'polypeptide(L)'
;MKNKIKMSTTKQNLLVDLLIVSAFLFASQPHLTGMAIHEWLSLGLAVGFLTHVLLHWRWIFETTRRFFNKLARQSRINFVLNLALLVAFTLIIFSGLMISEEILPFIGLQGVHGGVWKWLHTTAADLVIWLVALHIALHWKWIVNAVKKYLFGWLPKRQITLKKRSEAAL
;
A
#
# COMPACT_ATOMS: atom_id res chain seq x y z
N MET A 1 14.16 31.45 -7.84
CA MET A 1 12.82 30.90 -7.52
C MET A 1 12.82 29.41 -7.87
N LYS A 2 12.72 28.51 -6.88
CA LYS A 2 12.67 27.05 -7.13
C LYS A 2 11.29 26.69 -7.67
N ASN A 3 11.19 26.35 -8.95
CA ASN A 3 9.98 25.77 -9.53
C ASN A 3 9.72 24.41 -8.85
N LYS A 4 8.75 24.36 -7.93
CA LYS A 4 8.26 23.07 -7.41
C LYS A 4 7.46 22.40 -8.52
N ILE A 5 8.04 21.38 -9.14
CA ILE A 5 7.32 20.49 -10.07
C ILE A 5 6.15 19.88 -9.27
N LYS A 6 4.93 20.34 -9.52
CA LYS A 6 3.74 19.88 -8.81
C LYS A 6 3.28 18.57 -9.45
N MET A 7 3.61 17.45 -8.82
CA MET A 7 3.14 16.12 -9.24
C MET A 7 1.61 16.04 -9.14
N SER A 8 0.95 15.30 -10.05
CA SER A 8 -0.49 15.08 -9.92
C SER A 8 -0.79 14.17 -8.72
N THR A 9 -1.90 14.42 -8.02
CA THR A 9 -2.28 13.68 -6.81
C THR A 9 -2.31 12.16 -7.05
N THR A 10 -2.84 11.70 -8.19
CA THR A 10 -2.85 10.27 -8.53
C THR A 10 -1.45 9.69 -8.73
N LYS A 11 -0.51 10.45 -9.31
CA LYS A 11 0.88 10.01 -9.46
C LYS A 11 1.56 9.89 -8.10
N GLN A 12 1.34 10.87 -7.22
CA GLN A 12 1.88 10.86 -5.87
C GLN A 12 1.38 9.65 -5.09
N ASN A 13 0.06 9.40 -5.09
CA ASN A 13 -0.51 8.25 -4.39
C ASN A 13 0.03 6.93 -4.95
N LEU A 14 0.08 6.77 -6.28
CA LEU A 14 0.63 5.57 -6.91
C LEU A 14 2.10 5.34 -6.53
N LEU A 15 2.91 6.39 -6.44
CA LEU A 15 4.31 6.28 -6.02
C LEU A 15 4.42 5.82 -4.56
N VAL A 16 3.64 6.42 -3.67
CA VAL A 16 3.58 6.02 -2.25
C VAL A 16 3.14 4.56 -2.13
N ASP A 17 2.10 4.15 -2.85
CA ASP A 17 1.58 2.78 -2.82
C ASP A 17 2.63 1.77 -3.32
N LEU A 18 3.35 2.10 -4.40
CA LEU A 18 4.44 1.26 -4.91
C LEU A 18 5.57 1.12 -3.89
N LEU A 19 5.99 2.21 -3.25
CA LEU A 19 7.02 2.18 -2.22
C LEU A 19 6.59 1.33 -1.02
N ILE A 20 5.34 1.46 -0.58
CA ILE A 20 4.78 0.68 0.53
C ILE A 20 4.74 -0.80 0.17
N VAL A 21 4.21 -1.18 -1.00
CA VAL A 21 4.15 -2.59 -1.42
C VAL A 21 5.56 -3.17 -1.55
N SER A 22 6.51 -2.45 -2.15
CA SER A 22 7.89 -2.91 -2.24
C SER A 22 8.51 -3.11 -0.85
N ALA A 23 8.42 -2.13 0.04
CA ALA A 23 8.94 -2.24 1.40
C ALA A 23 8.28 -3.40 2.17
N PHE A 24 6.97 -3.58 2.02
CA PHE A 24 6.23 -4.69 2.63
C PHE A 24 6.73 -6.06 2.17
N LEU A 25 6.99 -6.24 0.87
CA LEU A 25 7.49 -7.52 0.34
C LEU A 25 8.87 -7.87 0.90
N PHE A 26 9.78 -6.90 0.99
CA PHE A 26 11.09 -7.11 1.59
C PHE A 26 11.01 -7.35 3.11
N ALA A 27 10.17 -6.58 3.82
CA ALA A 27 9.96 -6.73 5.26
C ALA A 27 9.33 -8.09 5.60
N SER A 28 8.51 -8.65 4.70
CA SER A 28 7.89 -9.97 4.87
C SER A 28 8.86 -11.14 4.72
N GLN A 29 10.14 -10.90 4.41
CA GLN A 29 11.17 -11.93 4.26
C GLN A 29 12.38 -11.64 5.18
N PRO A 30 12.22 -11.77 6.51
CA PRO A 30 13.32 -11.53 7.46
C PRO A 30 14.47 -12.51 7.29
N HIS A 31 14.22 -13.73 6.81
CA HIS A 31 15.27 -14.73 6.52
C HIS A 31 16.23 -14.28 5.40
N LEU A 32 15.76 -13.45 4.47
CA LEU A 32 16.58 -12.93 3.36
C LEU A 32 17.25 -11.61 3.70
N THR A 33 16.60 -10.78 4.51
CA THR A 33 17.05 -9.41 4.82
C THR A 33 17.86 -9.32 6.12
N GLY A 34 17.69 -10.28 7.05
CA GLY A 34 18.24 -10.22 8.40
C GLY A 34 17.38 -9.37 9.33
N MET A 35 17.51 -9.61 10.65
CA MET A 35 16.66 -8.98 11.67
C MET A 35 16.78 -7.45 11.70
N ALA A 36 17.99 -6.91 11.66
CA ALA A 36 18.19 -5.47 11.64
C ALA A 36 17.50 -4.78 10.46
N ILE A 37 17.67 -5.32 9.23
CA ILE A 37 17.02 -4.75 8.05
C ILE A 37 15.49 -4.90 8.16
N HIS A 38 14.99 -6.05 8.61
CA HIS A 38 13.56 -6.26 8.84
C HIS A 38 12.97 -5.19 9.77
N GLU A 39 13.62 -4.90 10.91
CA GLU A 39 13.13 -3.90 11.87
C GLU A 39 13.14 -2.49 11.30
N TRP A 40 14.27 -2.03 10.77
CA TRP A 40 14.40 -0.68 10.20
C TRP A 40 13.47 -0.46 9.01
N LEU A 41 13.35 -1.46 8.14
CA LEU A 41 12.44 -1.43 7.01
C LEU A 41 10.97 -1.44 7.46
N SER A 42 10.63 -2.22 8.50
CA SER A 42 9.29 -2.25 9.09
C SER A 42 8.91 -0.91 9.74
N LEU A 43 9.86 -0.22 10.36
CA LEU A 43 9.65 1.13 10.87
C LEU A 43 9.39 2.13 9.73
N GLY A 44 10.18 2.06 8.66
CA GLY A 44 9.95 2.84 7.45
C GLY A 44 8.59 2.55 6.81
N LEU A 45 8.19 1.27 6.79
CA LEU A 45 6.89 0.83 6.32
C LEU A 45 5.75 1.38 7.19
N ALA A 46 5.91 1.44 8.51
CA ALA A 46 4.94 2.04 9.42
C ALA A 46 4.71 3.53 9.12
N VAL A 47 5.79 4.27 8.87
CA VAL A 47 5.72 5.69 8.45
C VAL A 47 5.04 5.84 7.09
N GLY A 48 5.40 4.98 6.12
CA GLY A 48 4.77 4.95 4.79
C GLY A 48 3.27 4.66 4.87
N PHE A 49 2.89 3.64 5.64
CA PHE A 49 1.49 3.27 5.89
C PHE A 49 0.70 4.41 6.54
N LEU A 50 1.24 5.06 7.57
CA LEU A 50 0.59 6.22 8.20
C LEU A 50 0.41 7.36 7.20
N THR A 51 1.42 7.62 6.37
CA THR A 51 1.34 8.61 5.28
C THR A 51 0.22 8.26 4.29
N HIS A 52 0.11 7.00 3.88
CA HIS A 52 -0.98 6.53 3.02
C HIS A 52 -2.36 6.76 3.67
N VAL A 53 -2.54 6.37 4.93
CA VAL A 53 -3.80 6.60 5.66
C VAL A 53 -4.15 8.10 5.72
N LEU A 54 -3.19 8.97 5.99
CA LEU A 54 -3.39 10.42 6.05
C LEU A 54 -3.76 11.01 4.69
N LEU A 55 -3.09 10.59 3.61
CA LEU A 55 -3.42 11.01 2.24
C LEU A 55 -4.85 10.61 1.84
N HIS A 56 -5.34 9.50 2.38
CA HIS A 56 -6.66 8.96 2.13
C HIS A 56 -7.70 9.28 3.22
N TRP A 57 -7.36 10.11 4.22
CA TRP A 57 -8.18 10.37 5.40
C TRP A 57 -9.59 10.88 5.07
N ARG A 58 -9.67 11.83 4.13
CA ARG A 58 -10.96 12.40 3.69
C ARG A 58 -11.85 11.33 3.06
N TRP A 59 -11.28 10.44 2.26
CA TRP A 59 -12.02 9.32 1.66
C TRP A 59 -12.53 8.35 2.72
N ILE A 60 -11.70 8.03 3.73
CA ILE A 60 -12.08 7.18 4.86
C ILE A 60 -13.29 7.78 5.57
N PHE A 61 -13.21 9.06 5.97
CA PHE A 61 -14.30 9.73 6.69
C PHE A 61 -15.61 9.78 5.88
N GLU A 62 -15.53 10.19 4.61
CA GLU A 62 -16.69 10.29 3.72
C GLU A 62 -17.32 8.91 3.46
N THR A 63 -16.50 7.86 3.31
CA THR A 63 -16.99 6.49 3.07
C THR A 63 -17.61 5.90 4.33
N THR A 64 -17.01 6.09 5.51
CA THR A 64 -17.56 5.66 6.81
C THR A 64 -18.92 6.29 7.06
N ARG A 65 -19.08 7.60 6.79
CA ARG A 65 -20.38 8.28 6.94
C ARG A 65 -21.45 7.70 6.00
N ARG A 66 -21.07 7.35 4.77
CA ARG A 66 -21.98 6.79 3.76
C ARG A 66 -22.23 5.30 3.93
N PHE A 67 -21.43 4.59 4.72
CA PHE A 67 -21.56 3.15 4.94
C PHE A 67 -22.95 2.77 5.47
N PHE A 68 -23.52 3.61 6.34
CA PHE A 68 -24.87 3.46 6.88
C PHE A 68 -26.00 3.82 5.89
N ASN A 69 -25.67 4.32 4.70
CA ASN A 69 -26.62 4.59 3.62
C ASN A 69 -26.60 3.46 2.55
N LYS A 70 -27.42 3.60 1.49
CA LYS A 70 -27.45 2.68 0.34
C LYS A 70 -26.14 2.76 -0.48
N LEU A 71 -25.09 2.08 -0.01
CA LEU A 71 -23.84 1.90 -0.73
C LEU A 71 -23.92 0.66 -1.64
N ALA A 72 -23.36 0.75 -2.85
CA ALA A 72 -23.24 -0.40 -3.75
C ALA A 72 -22.45 -1.55 -3.07
N ARG A 73 -22.83 -2.81 -3.35
CA ARG A 73 -22.22 -4.00 -2.73
C ARG A 73 -20.70 -4.01 -2.84
N GLN A 74 -20.15 -3.66 -4.01
CA GLN A 74 -18.71 -3.58 -4.23
C GLN A 74 -18.02 -2.55 -3.30
N SER A 75 -18.64 -1.40 -3.10
CA SER A 75 -18.10 -0.36 -2.22
C SER A 75 -18.09 -0.80 -0.76
N ARG A 76 -19.07 -1.61 -0.33
CA ARG A 76 -19.09 -2.21 1.01
C ARG A 76 -17.95 -3.22 1.19
N ILE A 77 -17.74 -4.10 0.22
CA ILE A 77 -16.64 -5.08 0.25
C ILE A 77 -15.29 -4.36 0.34
N ASN A 78 -15.06 -3.36 -0.51
CA ASN A 78 -13.81 -2.60 -0.50
C ASN A 78 -13.62 -1.85 0.83
N PHE A 79 -14.68 -1.30 1.40
CA PHE A 79 -14.63 -0.65 2.70
C PHE A 79 -14.26 -1.61 3.83
N VAL A 80 -14.92 -2.77 3.90
CA VAL A 80 -14.62 -3.81 4.91
C VAL A 80 -13.19 -4.31 4.77
N LEU A 81 -12.73 -4.57 3.55
CA LEU A 81 -11.35 -4.98 3.30
C LEU A 81 -10.34 -3.92 3.74
N ASN A 82 -10.57 -2.65 3.41
CA ASN A 82 -9.68 -1.56 3.82
C ASN A 82 -9.68 -1.35 5.33
N LEU A 83 -10.82 -1.54 6.00
CA LEU A 83 -10.89 -1.51 7.46
C LEU A 83 -10.14 -2.69 8.09
N ALA A 84 -10.30 -3.89 7.55
CA ALA A 84 -9.57 -5.07 8.00
C ALA A 84 -8.04 -4.88 7.83
N LEU A 85 -7.60 -4.32 6.69
CA LEU A 85 -6.21 -3.94 6.46
C LEU A 85 -5.73 -2.91 7.48
N LEU A 86 -6.52 -1.87 7.76
CA LEU A 86 -6.15 -0.84 8.73
C LEU A 86 -5.91 -1.45 10.13
N VAL A 87 -6.80 -2.32 10.58
CA VAL A 87 -6.67 -3.01 11.87
C VAL A 87 -5.48 -3.96 11.86
N ALA A 88 -5.33 -4.80 10.83
CA ALA A 88 -4.25 -5.77 10.74
C ALA A 88 -2.87 -5.11 10.67
N PHE A 89 -2.71 -4.04 9.89
CA PHE A 89 -1.48 -3.25 9.85
C PHE A 89 -1.18 -2.58 11.20
N THR A 90 -2.21 -2.09 11.90
CA THR A 90 -2.01 -1.51 13.24
C THR A 90 -1.50 -2.58 14.21
N LEU A 91 -2.08 -3.78 14.18
CA LEU A 91 -1.68 -4.89 15.06
C LEU A 91 -0.26 -5.37 14.77
N ILE A 92 0.11 -5.60 13.49
CA ILE A 92 1.46 -6.08 13.13
C ILE A 92 2.53 -5.02 13.48
N ILE A 93 2.26 -3.73 13.23
CA ILE A 93 3.20 -2.64 13.56
C ILE A 93 3.37 -2.56 15.07
N PHE A 94 2.28 -2.53 15.83
CA PHE A 94 2.36 -2.38 17.27
C PHE A 94 3.03 -3.58 17.94
N SER A 95 2.63 -4.80 17.58
CA SER A 95 3.26 -6.02 18.09
C SER A 95 4.72 -6.15 17.66
N GLY A 96 5.07 -5.71 16.45
CA GLY A 96 6.46 -5.69 15.95
C GLY A 96 7.35 -4.73 16.74
N LEU A 97 6.83 -3.54 17.07
CA LEU A 97 7.52 -2.60 17.94
C LEU A 97 7.72 -3.18 19.35
N MET A 98 6.74 -3.90 19.90
CA MET A 98 6.87 -4.50 21.24
C MET A 98 7.93 -5.60 21.31
N ILE A 99 8.18 -6.34 20.22
CA ILE A 99 9.19 -7.42 20.19
C ILE A 99 10.53 -7.01 19.57
N SER A 100 10.70 -5.72 19.25
CA SER A 100 11.90 -5.20 18.59
C SER A 100 13.15 -5.38 19.44
N GLU A 101 14.20 -5.92 18.82
CA GLU A 101 15.50 -6.19 19.44
C GLU A 101 16.55 -5.14 19.07
N GLU A 102 16.33 -4.37 18.01
CA GLU A 102 17.27 -3.35 17.52
C GLU A 102 16.75 -1.93 17.77
N ILE A 103 15.50 -1.63 17.40
CA ILE A 103 14.95 -0.26 17.49
C ILE A 103 14.71 0.16 18.94
N LEU A 104 14.11 -0.71 19.77
CA LEU A 104 13.83 -0.35 21.16
C LEU A 104 15.10 -0.09 21.97
N PRO A 105 16.13 -0.97 21.94
CA PRO A 105 17.39 -0.68 22.63
C PRO A 105 18.10 0.57 22.10
N PHE A 106 18.00 0.85 20.80
CA PHE A 106 18.57 2.07 20.21
C PHE A 106 18.00 3.36 20.84
N ILE A 107 16.74 3.35 21.29
CA ILE A 107 16.10 4.49 21.98
C ILE A 107 16.11 4.36 23.52
N GLY A 108 16.87 3.40 24.07
CA GLY A 108 17.00 3.18 25.51
C GLY A 108 15.81 2.46 26.15
N LEU A 109 14.96 1.80 25.36
CA LEU A 109 13.86 0.97 25.82
C LEU A 109 14.20 -0.52 25.67
N GLN A 110 13.45 -1.39 26.33
CA GLN A 110 13.58 -2.85 26.19
C GLN A 110 12.31 -3.44 25.59
N GLY A 111 12.47 -4.39 24.67
CA GLY A 111 11.38 -5.16 24.11
C GLY A 111 10.70 -6.05 25.15
N VAL A 112 9.41 -6.29 24.94
CA VAL A 112 8.63 -7.24 25.73
C VAL A 112 8.66 -8.59 25.03
N HIS A 113 9.61 -9.45 25.41
CA HIS A 113 9.80 -10.78 24.82
C HIS A 113 8.75 -11.82 25.25
N GLY A 114 7.52 -11.38 25.57
CA GLY A 114 6.42 -12.26 25.91
C GLY A 114 5.90 -13.02 24.68
N GLY A 115 5.62 -14.31 24.83
CA GLY A 115 5.15 -15.18 23.73
C GLY A 115 3.88 -14.68 23.03
N VAL A 116 3.02 -13.93 23.74
CA VAL A 116 1.80 -13.33 23.20
C VAL A 116 2.09 -12.31 22.10
N TRP A 117 3.11 -11.46 22.26
CA TRP A 117 3.44 -10.44 21.27
C TRP A 117 4.02 -11.05 20.00
N LYS A 118 4.88 -12.06 20.14
CA LYS A 118 5.42 -12.81 19.00
C LYS A 118 4.31 -13.52 18.25
N TRP A 119 3.42 -14.22 18.96
CA TRP A 119 2.26 -14.88 18.36
C TRP A 119 1.33 -13.89 17.65
N LEU A 120 1.05 -12.74 18.26
CA LEU A 120 0.22 -11.70 17.68
C LEU A 120 0.88 -11.13 16.41
N HIS A 121 2.19 -10.87 16.45
CA HIS A 121 2.95 -10.36 15.32
C HIS A 121 2.95 -11.34 14.15
N THR A 122 3.25 -12.61 14.38
CA THR A 122 3.26 -13.63 13.32
C THR A 122 1.87 -13.85 12.73
N THR A 123 0.84 -13.93 13.58
CA THR A 123 -0.55 -14.11 13.14
C THR A 123 -1.05 -12.90 12.34
N ALA A 124 -0.73 -11.69 12.79
CA ALA A 124 -1.06 -10.47 12.07
C ALA A 124 -0.28 -10.37 10.75
N ALA A 125 0.99 -10.79 10.71
CA ALA A 125 1.80 -10.83 9.49
C ALA A 125 1.17 -11.74 8.43
N ASP A 126 0.81 -12.97 8.80
CA ASP A 126 0.15 -13.91 7.89
C ASP A 126 -1.18 -13.32 7.37
N LEU A 127 -1.98 -12.73 8.25
CA LEU A 127 -3.24 -12.10 7.88
C LEU A 127 -3.04 -10.93 6.90
N VAL A 128 -2.06 -10.05 7.15
CA VAL A 128 -1.78 -8.90 6.29
C VAL A 128 -1.37 -9.36 4.89
N ILE A 129 -0.56 -10.42 4.76
CA ILE A 129 -0.18 -10.98 3.45
C ILE A 129 -1.42 -11.35 2.63
N TRP A 130 -2.36 -12.09 3.23
CA TRP A 130 -3.59 -12.50 2.56
C TRP A 130 -4.50 -11.31 2.21
N LEU A 131 -4.66 -10.35 3.13
CA LEU A 131 -5.48 -9.17 2.89
C LEU A 131 -4.90 -8.26 1.80
N VAL A 132 -3.57 -8.07 1.77
CA VAL A 132 -2.88 -7.29 0.74
C VAL A 132 -3.01 -7.97 -0.61
N ALA A 133 -2.83 -9.30 -0.68
CA ALA A 133 -3.02 -10.05 -1.91
C ALA A 133 -4.45 -9.90 -2.46
N LEU A 134 -5.46 -10.03 -1.59
CA LEU A 134 -6.86 -9.83 -1.97
C LEU A 134 -7.12 -8.39 -2.43
N HIS A 135 -6.56 -7.40 -1.74
CA HIS A 135 -6.69 -5.98 -2.10
C HIS A 135 -6.10 -5.71 -3.49
N ILE A 136 -4.89 -6.20 -3.77
CA ILE A 136 -4.27 -6.06 -5.09
C ILE A 136 -5.13 -6.75 -6.16
N ALA A 137 -5.62 -7.96 -5.89
CA ALA A 137 -6.46 -8.72 -6.82
C ALA A 137 -7.75 -7.96 -7.19
N LEU A 138 -8.47 -7.42 -6.20
CA LEU A 138 -9.70 -6.63 -6.43
C LEU A 138 -9.43 -5.34 -7.22
N HIS A 139 -8.25 -4.74 -7.05
CA HIS A 139 -7.88 -3.48 -7.68
C HIS A 139 -7.02 -3.65 -8.95
N TRP A 140 -6.74 -4.88 -9.39
CA TRP A 140 -5.79 -5.19 -10.46
C TRP A 140 -6.02 -4.40 -11.75
N LYS A 141 -7.27 -4.34 -12.22
CA LYS A 141 -7.63 -3.64 -13.45
C LYS A 141 -7.34 -2.14 -13.37
N TRP A 142 -7.54 -1.53 -12.20
CA TRP A 142 -7.21 -0.13 -11.97
C TRP A 142 -5.70 0.08 -11.90
N ILE A 143 -4.97 -0.78 -11.18
CA ILE A 143 -3.51 -0.72 -11.03
C ILE A 143 -2.83 -0.76 -12.40
N VAL A 144 -3.16 -1.74 -13.24
CA VAL A 144 -2.58 -1.87 -14.59
C VAL A 144 -2.82 -0.61 -15.43
N ASN A 145 -4.03 -0.04 -15.36
CA ASN A 145 -4.36 1.17 -16.10
C ASN A 145 -3.63 2.40 -15.55
N ALA A 146 -3.50 2.53 -14.23
CA ALA A 146 -2.79 3.62 -13.59
C ALA A 146 -1.29 3.57 -13.93
N VAL A 147 -0.66 2.40 -13.83
CA VAL A 147 0.75 2.17 -14.21
C VAL A 147 0.99 2.49 -15.68
N LYS A 148 0.15 1.97 -16.59
CA LYS A 148 0.26 2.27 -18.02
C LYS A 148 0.17 3.77 -18.30
N LYS A 149 -0.76 4.47 -17.65
CA LYS A 149 -1.00 5.90 -17.87
C LYS A 149 0.10 6.79 -17.28
N TYR A 150 0.57 6.48 -16.07
CA TYR A 150 1.39 7.40 -15.29
C TYR A 150 2.87 7.05 -15.27
N LEU A 151 3.24 5.77 -15.44
CA LEU A 151 4.63 5.32 -15.55
C LEU A 151 5.04 5.11 -17.01
N PHE A 152 4.12 4.60 -17.85
CA PHE A 152 4.39 4.32 -19.26
C PHE A 152 3.67 5.24 -20.25
N GLY A 153 3.01 6.32 -19.78
CA GLY A 153 2.26 7.26 -20.63
C GLY A 153 3.11 8.09 -21.59
N TRP A 154 4.44 8.08 -21.40
CA TRP A 154 5.44 8.63 -22.31
C TRP A 154 5.71 7.76 -23.55
N LEU A 155 5.25 6.50 -23.58
CA LEU A 155 5.36 5.66 -24.78
C LEU A 155 4.44 6.21 -25.87
N PRO A 156 4.94 6.42 -27.10
CA PRO A 156 4.13 6.95 -28.19
C PRO A 156 2.93 6.02 -28.42
N LYS A 157 1.71 6.58 -28.36
CA LYS A 157 0.51 5.89 -28.83
C LYS A 157 0.80 5.48 -30.28
N ARG A 158 0.88 4.18 -30.55
CA ARG A 158 0.93 3.65 -31.91
C ARG A 158 -0.34 4.13 -32.61
N GLN A 159 -0.24 5.27 -33.30
CA GLN A 159 -1.27 5.73 -34.20
C GLN A 159 -1.25 4.74 -35.35
N ILE A 160 -2.06 3.70 -35.25
CA ILE A 160 -2.47 2.92 -36.42
C ILE A 160 -3.40 3.87 -37.18
N THR A 161 -2.81 4.88 -37.82
CA THR A 161 -3.49 5.74 -38.76
C THR A 161 -4.07 4.83 -39.82
N LEU A 162 -5.39 4.92 -39.98
CA LEU A 162 -6.20 4.32 -41.03
C LEU A 162 -5.82 4.92 -42.41
N LYS A 163 -4.53 4.89 -42.78
CA LYS A 163 -4.01 5.26 -44.11
C LYS A 163 -4.13 4.04 -45.04
N LYS A 164 -5.33 3.46 -45.13
CA LYS A 164 -5.63 2.42 -46.12
C LYS A 164 -7.06 2.46 -46.65
N ARG A 165 -7.81 3.53 -46.34
CA ARG A 165 -9.18 3.74 -46.87
C ARG A 165 -9.31 4.88 -47.87
N SER A 166 -8.30 5.76 -47.99
CA SER A 166 -8.28 6.83 -48.99
C SER A 166 -7.58 6.44 -50.30
N GLU A 167 -6.78 5.38 -50.31
CA GLU A 167 -6.09 4.86 -51.51
C GLU A 167 -6.88 3.74 -52.21
N ALA A 168 -7.99 3.28 -51.62
CA ALA A 168 -8.89 2.28 -52.22
C ALA A 168 -10.14 2.92 -52.86
N ALA A 169 -10.16 4.25 -53.02
CA ALA A 169 -11.26 5.03 -53.55
C ALA A 169 -10.85 5.91 -54.76
N LEU A 170 -9.69 5.63 -55.36
CA LEU A 170 -9.21 6.17 -56.64
C LEU A 170 -8.91 5.00 -57.57
#